data_AF-A0A951BAQ7-F1
#
_entry.id   AF-A0A951BAQ7-F1
#
_cell.length_a   1.000
_cell.length_b   1.000
_cell.length_c   1.000
_cell.angle_alpha   90.00
_cell.angle_beta   90.00
_cell.angle_gamma   90.00
#
_symmetry.space_group_name_H-M   'P 1'
#
loop_
_entity.id
_entity.type
_entity.pdbx_description
1 polymer ?
#
loop_
_entity_poly.entity_id
_entity_poly.type
_entity_poly.pdbx_seq_one_letter_code
_entity_poly.pdbx_strand_id
1 'polypeptide(L)'
;MRSNPTEAERALWRLLRGRRRSGLKFRRQVPIGPYIVDFLCLERRLIVEADGGQHGESVRDATRDADPAAEGWQVIRFWNHEIFLSKDMVLDTILARAGLPW
;
A
#
# COMPACT_ATOMS: atom_id res chain seq x y z
N MET A 1 14.74 -4.19 -8.93
CA MET A 1 13.91 -4.74 -7.81
C MET A 1 14.51 -4.25 -6.51
N ARG A 2 13.77 -3.53 -5.65
CA ARG A 2 14.31 -3.02 -4.38
C ARG A 2 14.55 -4.21 -3.44
N SER A 3 15.82 -4.59 -3.26
CA SER A 3 16.22 -5.69 -2.38
C SER A 3 15.97 -5.38 -0.89
N ASN A 4 15.97 -4.08 -0.54
CA ASN A 4 15.78 -3.47 0.78
C ASN A 4 14.38 -2.87 1.08
N PRO A 5 13.41 -3.46 1.81
CA PRO A 5 12.19 -2.72 2.16
C PRO A 5 12.48 -1.53 3.09
N THR A 6 11.83 -0.39 2.84
CA THR A 6 11.98 0.82 3.68
C THR A 6 11.50 0.57 5.13
N GLU A 7 11.89 1.42 6.08
CA GLU A 7 11.39 1.33 7.46
C GLU A 7 9.85 1.43 7.51
N ALA A 8 9.28 2.30 6.69
CA ALA A 8 7.83 2.50 6.60
C ALA A 8 7.13 1.26 6.02
N GLU A 9 7.65 0.69 4.93
CA GLU A 9 7.17 -0.60 4.39
C GLU A 9 7.28 -1.71 5.44
N ARG A 10 8.39 -1.79 6.19
CA ARG A 10 8.54 -2.78 7.27
C ARG A 10 7.54 -2.57 8.39
N ALA A 11 7.25 -1.33 8.77
CA ALA A 11 6.24 -1.00 9.77
C ALA A 11 4.83 -1.42 9.29
N LEU A 12 4.44 -1.04 8.07
CA LEU A 12 3.18 -1.47 7.45
C LEU A 12 3.09 -3.00 7.37
N TRP A 13 4.15 -3.68 6.94
CA TRP A 13 4.11 -5.14 6.83
C TRP A 13 3.86 -5.82 8.17
N ARG A 14 4.38 -5.29 9.29
CA ARG A 14 4.09 -5.82 10.63
C ARG A 14 2.60 -5.69 10.99
N LEU A 15 1.94 -4.62 10.53
CA LEU A 15 0.50 -4.39 10.75
C LEU A 15 -0.36 -5.31 9.89
N LEU A 16 0.02 -5.52 8.62
CA LEU A 16 -0.80 -6.19 7.61
C LEU A 16 -0.62 -7.72 7.55
N ARG A 17 0.54 -8.23 7.96
CA ARG A 17 0.87 -9.66 7.80
C ARG A 17 0.03 -10.57 8.68
N GLY A 18 -0.08 -11.82 8.24
CA GLY A 18 -0.58 -12.91 9.08
C GLY A 18 -2.09 -12.89 9.32
N ARG A 19 -2.87 -12.19 8.48
CA ARG A 19 -4.35 -12.14 8.57
C ARG A 19 -4.87 -11.65 9.93
N ARG A 20 -4.05 -10.89 10.65
CA ARG A 20 -4.35 -10.43 12.02
C ARG A 20 -5.51 -9.44 12.09
N ARG A 21 -5.85 -8.80 10.97
CA ARG A 21 -6.88 -7.77 10.87
C ARG A 21 -7.99 -8.28 9.96
N SER A 22 -9.10 -8.67 10.58
CA SER A 22 -10.35 -9.07 9.91
C SER A 22 -10.19 -10.13 8.81
N GLY A 23 -9.20 -11.02 8.96
CA GLY A 23 -8.91 -12.10 8.01
C GLY A 23 -8.24 -11.68 6.70
N LEU A 24 -8.01 -10.36 6.49
CA LEU A 24 -7.50 -9.82 5.23
C LEU A 24 -6.13 -10.40 4.86
N LYS A 25 -6.01 -10.86 3.61
CA LYS A 25 -4.74 -11.35 3.06
C LYS A 25 -4.00 -10.23 2.34
N PHE A 26 -2.90 -9.76 2.91
CA PHE A 26 -1.95 -8.89 2.23
C PHE A 26 -0.76 -9.66 1.69
N ARG A 27 -0.39 -9.35 0.45
CA ARG A 27 0.89 -9.71 -0.18
C ARG A 27 1.75 -8.45 -0.25
N ARG A 28 3.08 -8.59 -0.33
CA ARG A 28 4.03 -7.47 -0.42
C ARG A 28 4.81 -7.50 -1.73
N GLN A 29 5.22 -6.33 -2.24
CA GLN A 29 6.02 -6.16 -3.47
C GLN A 29 5.44 -6.95 -4.65
N VAL A 30 4.16 -6.70 -4.97
CA VAL A 30 3.42 -7.50 -5.95
C VAL A 30 3.51 -6.86 -7.33
N PRO A 31 3.95 -7.60 -8.37
CA PRO A 31 3.84 -7.14 -9.74
C PRO A 31 2.37 -7.07 -10.17
N ILE A 32 1.95 -5.93 -10.72
CA ILE A 32 0.64 -5.72 -11.36
C ILE A 32 0.90 -5.02 -12.68
N GLY A 33 0.82 -5.79 -13.78
CA GLY A 33 1.21 -5.28 -15.10
C GLY A 33 2.63 -4.70 -15.08
N PRO A 34 2.84 -3.44 -15.47
CA PRO A 34 4.15 -2.79 -15.46
C PRO A 34 4.59 -2.25 -14.07
N TYR A 35 3.78 -2.44 -13.02
CA TYR A 35 4.03 -1.90 -11.68
C TYR A 35 4.46 -2.97 -10.68
N ILE A 36 5.14 -2.53 -9.63
CA ILE A 36 5.32 -3.32 -8.40
C ILE A 36 4.75 -2.47 -7.27
N VAL A 37 3.66 -2.94 -6.66
CA VAL A 37 3.01 -2.24 -5.54
C VAL A 37 3.53 -2.76 -4.21
N ASP A 38 3.61 -1.91 -3.19
CA ASP A 38 4.16 -2.29 -1.89
C ASP A 38 3.33 -3.36 -1.21
N PHE A 39 2.00 -3.18 -1.16
CA PHE A 39 1.07 -4.15 -0.58
C PHE A 39 -0.22 -4.30 -1.39
N LEU A 40 -0.71 -5.54 -1.47
CA LEU A 40 -1.91 -5.90 -2.21
C LEU A 40 -2.84 -6.80 -1.37
N CYS A 41 -4.10 -6.38 -1.21
CA CYS A 41 -5.20 -7.24 -0.82
C CYS A 41 -6.10 -7.53 -2.02
N LEU A 42 -5.89 -8.70 -2.62
CA LEU A 42 -6.61 -9.11 -3.84
C LEU A 42 -8.12 -9.25 -3.61
N GLU A 43 -8.51 -9.82 -2.47
CA GLU A 43 -9.91 -10.06 -2.08
C GLU A 43 -10.74 -8.76 -2.03
N ARG A 44 -10.07 -7.62 -1.82
CA ARG A 44 -10.70 -6.30 -1.69
C ARG A 44 -10.33 -5.34 -2.81
N ARG A 45 -9.58 -5.80 -3.82
CA ARG A 45 -8.98 -4.95 -4.86
C ARG A 45 -8.28 -3.71 -4.27
N LEU A 46 -7.56 -3.88 -3.16
CA LEU A 46 -6.96 -2.79 -2.41
C LEU A 46 -5.43 -2.84 -2.48
N ILE A 47 -4.82 -1.71 -2.85
CA ILE A 47 -3.39 -1.43 -2.87
C ILE A 47 -3.08 -0.45 -1.74
N VAL A 48 -2.01 -0.73 -0.99
CA VAL A 48 -1.48 0.18 0.05
C VAL A 48 -0.01 0.44 -0.26
N GLU A 49 0.37 1.72 -0.34
CA GLU A 49 1.74 2.16 -0.61
C GLU A 49 2.27 3.08 0.49
N ALA A 50 3.57 2.97 0.76
CA ALA A 50 4.27 3.91 1.64
C ALA A 50 4.93 5.01 0.79
N ASP A 51 4.57 6.27 1.04
CA ASP A 51 5.15 7.41 0.37
C ASP A 51 6.27 8.05 1.23
N GLY A 52 7.49 7.99 0.70
CA GLY A 52 8.68 8.55 1.31
C GLY A 52 8.93 10.03 1.03
N GLY A 53 8.11 10.70 0.21
CA GLY A 53 8.13 12.15 0.08
C GLY A 53 9.48 12.80 -0.22
N GLN A 54 10.08 12.46 -1.36
CA GLN A 54 10.98 13.36 -2.11
C GLN A 54 10.76 13.33 -3.63
N HIS A 55 9.76 12.61 -4.12
CA HIS A 55 9.42 12.58 -5.55
C HIS A 55 8.00 13.10 -5.74
N GLY A 56 7.82 14.38 -5.45
CA GLY A 56 6.68 15.14 -5.95
C GLY A 56 6.73 15.32 -7.47
N GLU A 57 7.92 15.32 -8.10
CA GLU A 57 8.05 15.61 -9.54
C GLU A 57 9.23 14.92 -10.27
N SER A 58 10.13 14.21 -9.59
CA SER A 58 11.31 13.64 -10.24
C SER A 58 11.07 12.21 -10.74
N VAL A 59 11.06 12.05 -12.06
CA VAL A 59 11.12 10.78 -12.80
C VAL A 59 9.91 9.86 -12.58
N ARG A 60 8.73 10.38 -12.95
CA ARG A 60 7.76 9.52 -13.66
C ARG A 60 8.42 9.14 -14.98
N ASP A 61 9.18 8.05 -14.99
CA ASP A 61 9.56 7.38 -16.23
C ASP A 61 8.27 7.22 -17.04
N ALA A 62 8.25 7.85 -18.21
CA ALA A 62 7.12 7.99 -19.13
C ALA A 62 6.66 6.65 -19.76
N THR A 63 6.90 5.53 -19.09
CA THR A 63 6.46 4.18 -19.44
C THR A 63 5.29 3.69 -18.58
N ARG A 64 4.69 4.58 -17.75
CA ARG A 64 3.79 4.26 -16.63
C ARG A 64 2.43 4.98 -16.67
N ASP A 65 1.80 5.06 -17.84
CA ASP A 65 0.47 5.72 -18.01
C ASP A 65 -0.73 4.81 -17.70
N ALA A 66 -0.54 3.69 -17.01
CA ALA A 66 -1.66 2.89 -16.49
C ALA A 66 -1.87 3.18 -15.00
N ASP A 67 -2.88 3.96 -14.65
CA ASP A 67 -3.24 4.13 -13.23
C ASP A 67 -3.90 2.83 -12.75
N PRO A 68 -3.37 2.11 -11.73
CA PRO A 68 -4.08 0.97 -11.15
C PRO A 68 -5.51 1.34 -10.73
N ALA A 69 -5.76 2.61 -10.37
CA ALA A 69 -7.12 3.09 -10.12
C ALA A 69 -8.01 3.02 -11.37
N ALA A 70 -7.48 3.28 -12.55
CA ALA A 70 -8.19 3.10 -13.83
C ALA A 70 -8.50 1.63 -14.13
N GLU A 71 -7.72 0.69 -13.60
CA GLU A 71 -8.01 -0.75 -13.63
C GLU A 71 -8.96 -1.19 -12.50
N GLY A 72 -9.58 -0.26 -11.78
CA GLY A 72 -10.55 -0.55 -10.72
C GLY A 72 -9.92 -1.05 -9.42
N TRP A 73 -8.65 -0.73 -9.17
CA TRP A 73 -8.04 -0.92 -7.86
C TRP A 73 -8.29 0.29 -6.97
N GLN A 74 -8.56 0.06 -5.69
CA GLN A 74 -8.47 1.11 -4.69
C GLN A 74 -7.01 1.28 -4.29
N VAL A 75 -6.48 2.50 -4.35
CA VAL A 75 -5.10 2.80 -3.96
C VAL A 75 -5.11 3.75 -2.78
N ILE A 76 -4.42 3.40 -1.70
CA ILE A 76 -4.17 4.27 -0.56
C ILE A 76 -2.67 4.46 -0.42
N ARG A 77 -2.23 5.71 -0.33
CA ARG A 77 -0.85 6.08 -0.04
C ARG A 77 -0.81 6.67 1.36
N PHE A 78 0.12 6.21 2.19
CA PHE A 78 0.41 6.82 3.49
C PHE A 78 1.78 7.48 3.45
N TRP A 79 1.87 8.71 3.92
CA TRP A 79 3.17 9.32 4.15
C TRP A 79 3.91 8.55 5.24
N ASN A 80 5.24 8.46 5.12
CA ASN A 80 6.07 7.81 6.13
C ASN A 80 5.78 8.31 7.55
N HIS A 81 5.58 9.63 7.71
CA HIS A 81 5.28 10.21 9.02
C HIS A 81 3.94 9.72 9.59
N GLU A 82 2.91 9.52 8.77
CA GLU A 82 1.62 8.97 9.19
C GLU A 82 1.74 7.53 9.69
N ILE A 83 2.53 6.72 8.98
CA ILE A 83 2.81 5.32 9.34
C ILE A 83 3.46 5.22 10.71
N PHE A 84 4.35 6.16 11.03
CA PHE A 84 5.05 6.19 12.32
C PHE A 84 4.25 6.88 13.42
N LEU A 85 3.38 7.83 13.09
CA LEU A 85 2.62 8.61 14.06
C LEU A 85 1.50 7.79 14.71
N SER A 86 0.69 7.06 13.92
CA SER A 86 -0.44 6.32 14.47
C SER A 86 -0.76 5.06 13.66
N LYS A 87 -0.45 3.91 14.26
CA LYS A 87 -0.76 2.59 13.68
C LYS A 87 -2.26 2.35 13.59
N ASP A 88 -3.03 2.85 14.56
CA ASP A 88 -4.47 2.66 14.61
C ASP A 88 -5.15 3.45 13.49
N MET A 89 -4.77 4.72 13.29
CA MET A 89 -5.26 5.53 12.17
C MET A 89 -5.00 4.86 10.81
N VAL A 90 -3.79 4.34 10.60
CA VAL A 90 -3.43 3.62 9.37
C VAL A 90 -4.33 2.39 9.18
N LEU A 91 -4.52 1.61 10.24
CA LEU A 91 -5.33 0.39 10.17
C LEU A 91 -6.81 0.68 9.95
N ASP A 92 -7.37 1.64 10.67
CA ASP A 92 -8.77 2.05 10.54
C ASP A 92 -9.05 2.54 9.12
N THR A 93 -8.12 3.33 8.55
CA THR A 93 -8.20 3.78 7.16
C THR A 93 -8.20 2.58 6.19
N ILE A 94 -7.32 1.60 6.38
CA ILE A 94 -7.24 0.40 5.53
C ILE A 94 -8.51 -0.44 5.64
N LEU A 95 -9.04 -0.64 6.85
CA LEU A 95 -10.26 -1.42 7.09
C LEU A 95 -11.49 -0.75 6.50
N ALA A 96 -11.62 0.57 6.69
CA ALA A 96 -12.69 1.36 6.10
C ALA A 96 -12.70 1.24 4.57
N ARG A 97 -11.52 1.30 3.92
CA ARG A 97 -11.43 1.14 2.46
C ARG A 97 -11.62 -0.28 1.98
N ALA A 98 -11.25 -1.27 2.78
CA ALA A 98 -11.57 -2.68 2.53
C ALA A 98 -13.07 -3.00 2.64
N GLY A 99 -13.92 -2.01 2.99
CA GLY A 99 -15.36 -2.18 3.13
C GLY A 99 -15.74 -3.06 4.32
N LEU A 100 -14.91 -3.04 5.37
CA LEU A 100 -15.17 -3.77 6.60
C LEU A 100 -15.64 -2.80 7.68
N PRO A 101 -16.75 -3.09 8.39
CA PRO A 101 -17.13 -2.32 9.56
C PRO A 101 -16.12 -2.52 10.70
N TRP A 102 -16.12 -1.55 11.61
CA TRP A 102 -15.31 -1.46 12.83
C TRP A 102 -15.47 -2.68 13.74
#